data_AF-I1CJ46-F1
#
_entry.id   AF-I1CJ46-F1
#
_cell.length_a   1.000
_cell.length_b   1.000
_cell.length_c   1.000
_cell.angle_alpha   90.00
_cell.angle_beta   90.00
_cell.angle_gamma   90.00
#
_symmetry.space_group_name_H-M   'P 1'
#
loop_
_entity.id
_entity.type
_entity.pdbx_description
1 polymer ?
#
loop_
_entity_poly.entity_id
_entity_poly.type
_entity_poly.pdbx_seq_one_letter_code
_entity_poly.pdbx_strand_id
1 'polypeptide(L)'
;MSHNEHSLLVPKASVSEKTRSVTHIFFISSILLWLLLLVASAIYFHQSSLDSSKIHVIPQIFGWASAILYCSSRIPQILQNFKNQSVEGLSLTMFIFSVVGNLTFCLSILLVSLDPTFLFINYPWLLGSGGTLFFDFTIFFQFYMFKKHRS
;
A
#
# COMPACT_ATOMS: atom_id res chain seq x y z
N MET A 1 43.87 -35.23 13.90
CA MET A 1 44.35 -33.89 13.52
C MET A 1 43.38 -33.36 12.47
N SER A 2 42.33 -32.66 12.90
CA SER A 2 42.29 -31.19 13.14
C SER A 2 41.82 -30.51 11.85
N HIS A 3 40.72 -29.77 11.74
CA HIS A 3 39.85 -29.02 12.64
C HIS A 3 38.45 -28.97 11.95
N ASN A 4 37.31 -29.03 12.67
CA ASN A 4 36.53 -27.88 13.16
C ASN A 4 36.61 -26.64 12.23
N GLU A 5 35.57 -25.89 11.87
CA GLU A 5 34.20 -25.70 12.33
C GLU A 5 33.62 -24.61 11.39
N HIS A 6 32.33 -24.28 11.52
CA HIS A 6 31.77 -23.00 11.08
C HIS A 6 31.49 -22.75 9.58
N SER A 7 30.94 -23.70 8.83
CA SER A 7 29.95 -23.33 7.79
C SER A 7 28.57 -23.12 8.43
N LEU A 8 28.56 -22.21 9.41
CA LEU A 8 27.49 -21.28 9.73
C LEU A 8 26.07 -21.82 9.45
N LEU A 9 25.60 -22.68 10.35
CA LEU A 9 24.21 -22.63 10.80
C LEU A 9 23.99 -21.24 11.44
N VAL A 10 24.04 -20.16 10.64
CA VAL A 10 23.47 -18.89 11.09
C VAL A 10 22.01 -19.25 11.30
N PRO A 11 21.48 -19.24 12.54
CA PRO A 11 20.05 -19.32 12.72
C PRO A 11 19.53 -18.14 11.90
N LYS A 12 18.76 -18.40 10.84
CA LYS A 12 18.10 -17.34 10.07
C LYS A 12 17.43 -16.47 11.12
N ALA A 13 18.01 -15.29 11.39
CA ALA A 13 17.81 -14.58 12.65
C ALA A 13 16.31 -14.58 12.91
N SER A 14 15.87 -15.29 13.95
CA SER A 14 14.45 -15.47 14.18
C SER A 14 13.90 -14.07 14.34
N VAL A 15 13.11 -13.64 13.35
CA VAL A 15 12.40 -12.37 13.43
C VAL A 15 11.73 -12.39 14.78
N SER A 16 12.15 -11.48 15.67
CA SER A 16 11.69 -11.48 17.06
C SER A 16 10.17 -11.62 17.04
N GLU A 17 9.60 -12.49 17.87
CA GLU A 17 8.13 -12.68 17.93
C GLU A 17 7.40 -11.33 18.06
N LYS A 18 8.05 -10.38 18.75
CA LYS A 18 7.61 -8.99 18.87
C LYS A 18 7.50 -8.27 17.52
N THR A 19 8.49 -8.40 16.64
CA THR A 19 8.46 -7.86 15.27
C THR A 19 7.33 -8.47 14.44
N ARG A 20 7.16 -9.80 14.54
CA ARG A 20 6.08 -10.50 13.82
C ARG A 20 4.72 -10.03 14.30
N SER A 21 4.51 -9.92 15.60
CA SER A 21 3.28 -9.40 16.21
C SER A 21 2.99 -7.96 15.77
N VAL A 22 3.97 -7.06 15.83
CA VAL A 22 3.82 -5.66 15.37
C VAL A 22 3.44 -5.60 13.89
N THR A 23 4.06 -6.44 13.05
CA THR A 23 3.75 -6.51 11.63
C THR A 23 2.29 -6.94 11.40
N HIS A 24 1.84 -8.01 12.06
CA HIS A 24 0.46 -8.47 11.95
C HIS A 24 -0.54 -7.42 12.44
N ILE A 25 -0.26 -6.76 13.57
CA ILE A 25 -1.10 -5.68 14.09
C ILE A 25 -1.19 -4.52 13.10
N PHE A 26 -0.07 -4.12 12.48
CA PHE A 26 -0.04 -3.08 11.46
C PHE A 26 -0.92 -3.44 10.25
N PHE A 27 -0.82 -4.67 9.72
CA PHE A 27 -1.67 -5.10 8.62
C PHE A 27 -3.15 -5.18 8.99
N ILE A 28 -3.48 -5.76 10.15
CA ILE A 28 -4.87 -5.89 10.61
C ILE A 28 -5.50 -4.50 10.82
N SER A 29 -4.82 -3.62 11.55
CA SER A 29 -5.30 -2.25 11.79
C SER A 29 -5.49 -1.48 10.49
N SER A 30 -4.59 -1.67 9.52
CA SER A 30 -4.69 -1.01 8.23
C SER A 30 -5.82 -1.56 7.36
N ILE A 31 -6.04 -2.89 7.36
CA ILE A 31 -7.18 -3.50 6.66
C ILE A 31 -8.49 -2.99 7.27
N LEU A 32 -8.58 -2.92 8.59
CA LEU A 32 -9.77 -2.38 9.29
C LEU A 32 -10.00 -0.91 8.93
N LEU A 33 -8.95 -0.09 8.90
CA LEU A 33 -9.05 1.30 8.49
C LEU A 33 -9.53 1.43 7.03
N TRP A 34 -8.99 0.62 6.12
CA TRP A 34 -9.42 0.59 4.72
C TRP A 34 -10.88 0.17 4.58
N LEU A 35 -11.32 -0.87 5.29
CA LEU A 35 -12.72 -1.30 5.29
C LEU A 35 -13.62 -0.20 5.85
N LEU A 36 -13.22 0.46 6.94
CA LEU A 36 -13.96 1.59 7.51
C LEU A 36 -14.09 2.74 6.51
N LEU A 37 -12.99 3.12 5.84
CA LEU A 37 -12.99 4.17 4.82
C LEU A 37 -13.91 3.82 3.64
N LEU A 38 -13.87 2.58 3.16
CA LEU A 38 -14.74 2.11 2.09
C LEU A 38 -16.21 2.15 2.51
N VAL A 39 -16.54 1.67 3.72
CA VAL A 39 -17.91 1.73 4.24
C VAL A 39 -18.38 3.17 4.41
N ALA A 40 -17.55 4.04 5.01
CA ALA A 40 -17.88 5.45 5.18
C ALA A 40 -18.09 6.17 3.84
N SER A 41 -17.23 5.89 2.85
CA SER A 41 -17.39 6.44 1.50
C SER A 41 -18.67 5.95 0.82
N ALA A 42 -19.03 4.67 0.99
CA ALA A 42 -20.24 4.10 0.42
C ALA A 42 -21.49 4.74 1.03
N ILE A 43 -21.50 4.96 2.35
CA ILE A 43 -22.57 5.68 3.05
C ILE A 43 -22.65 7.13 2.53
N TYR A 44 -21.50 7.81 2.42
CA TYR A 44 -21.43 9.19 1.93
C TYR A 44 -22.00 9.33 0.52
N PHE A 45 -21.59 8.47 -0.42
CA PHE A 45 -22.09 8.51 -1.79
C PHE A 45 -23.53 8.05 -1.92
N HIS A 46 -23.99 7.12 -1.07
CA HIS A 46 -25.39 6.69 -1.05
C HIS A 46 -26.33 7.83 -0.60
N GLN A 47 -25.89 8.66 0.36
CA GLN A 47 -26.64 9.81 0.82
C GLN A 47 -26.54 11.02 -0.13
N SER A 48 -25.51 11.06 -0.97
CA SER A 48 -25.25 12.17 -1.88
C SER A 48 -26.10 12.09 -3.15
N SER A 49 -26.63 13.23 -3.60
CA SER A 49 -27.28 13.34 -4.91
C SER A 49 -26.22 13.43 -6.02
N LEU A 50 -25.94 12.31 -6.69
CA LEU A 50 -24.97 12.24 -7.79
C LEU A 50 -25.63 12.63 -9.12
N ASP A 51 -24.97 13.48 -9.89
CA ASP A 51 -25.39 13.83 -11.25
C ASP A 51 -24.89 12.76 -12.24
N SER A 52 -25.73 11.75 -12.46
CA SER A 52 -25.46 10.62 -13.35
C SER A 52 -25.13 11.02 -14.79
N SER A 53 -25.53 12.22 -15.24
CA SER A 53 -25.23 12.68 -16.61
C SER A 53 -23.74 12.91 -16.85
N LYS A 54 -22.98 13.19 -15.79
CA LYS A 54 -21.53 13.42 -15.84
C LYS A 54 -20.71 12.15 -15.64
N ILE A 55 -21.33 11.05 -15.22
CA ILE A 55 -20.64 9.79 -14.91
C ILE A 55 -20.51 8.97 -16.20
N HIS A 56 -19.32 8.97 -16.78
CA HIS A 56 -19.01 8.17 -17.95
C HIS A 56 -18.49 6.77 -17.57
N VAL A 57 -19.15 5.73 -18.07
CA VAL A 57 -18.85 4.33 -17.72
C VAL A 57 -17.45 3.89 -18.15
N ILE A 58 -16.97 4.31 -19.33
CA ILE A 58 -15.68 3.85 -19.85
C ILE A 58 -14.50 4.29 -18.95
N PRO A 59 -14.34 5.59 -18.59
CA PRO A 59 -13.34 6.01 -17.62
C PRO A 59 -13.47 5.30 -16.26
N GLN A 60 -14.69 5.01 -15.80
CA GLN A 60 -14.90 4.29 -14.54
C GLN A 60 -14.33 2.87 -14.60
N ILE A 61 -14.59 2.13 -15.68
CA ILE A 61 -14.04 0.77 -15.85
C ILE A 61 -12.51 0.80 -15.83
N PHE A 62 -11.88 1.70 -16.57
CA PHE A 62 -10.42 1.83 -16.60
C PHE A 62 -9.85 2.30 -15.26
N GLY A 63 -10.53 3.23 -14.59
CA GLY A 63 -10.17 3.69 -13.25
C GLY A 63 -10.14 2.54 -12.26
N TRP A 64 -11.23 1.78 -12.16
CA TRP A 64 -11.31 0.63 -11.24
C TRP A 64 -10.36 -0.50 -11.61
N ALA A 65 -10.23 -0.83 -12.90
CA ALA A 65 -9.29 -1.85 -13.35
C ALA A 65 -7.84 -1.47 -13.00
N SER A 66 -7.45 -0.21 -13.24
CA SER A 66 -6.11 0.27 -12.89
C SER A 66 -5.87 0.26 -11.38
N ALA A 67 -6.84 0.66 -10.57
CA ALA A 67 -6.74 0.62 -9.11
C ALA A 67 -6.50 -0.82 -8.61
N ILE A 68 -7.23 -1.79 -9.13
CA ILE A 68 -7.05 -3.22 -8.80
C ILE A 68 -5.67 -3.71 -9.24
N LEU A 69 -5.24 -3.40 -10.47
CA LEU A 69 -3.93 -3.82 -10.99
C LEU A 69 -2.78 -3.21 -10.18
N TYR A 70 -2.84 -1.92 -9.86
CA TYR A 70 -1.82 -1.27 -9.03
C TYR A 70 -1.75 -1.89 -7.64
N CYS A 71 -2.88 -2.02 -6.94
CA CYS A 71 -2.93 -2.62 -5.61
C CYS A 71 -2.46 -4.07 -5.62
N SER A 72 -2.93 -4.88 -6.58
CA SER A 72 -2.55 -6.30 -6.68
C SER A 72 -1.06 -6.48 -6.99
N SER A 73 -0.43 -5.61 -7.78
CA SER A 73 1.01 -5.69 -8.09
C SER A 73 1.91 -5.54 -6.86
N ARG A 74 1.47 -4.80 -5.84
CA ARG A 74 2.27 -4.53 -4.62
C ARG A 74 2.25 -5.70 -3.64
N ILE A 75 1.18 -6.51 -3.64
CA ILE A 75 1.04 -7.64 -2.73
C ILE A 75 2.15 -8.70 -2.95
N PRO A 76 2.42 -9.18 -4.18
CA PRO A 76 3.54 -10.08 -4.45
C PRO A 76 4.89 -9.53 -4.00
N GLN A 77 5.14 -8.24 -4.19
CA GLN A 77 6.38 -7.60 -3.77
C GLN A 77 6.57 -7.67 -2.25
N ILE A 78 5.51 -7.32 -1.49
CA ILE A 78 5.52 -7.36 -0.03
C ILE A 78 5.74 -8.80 0.47
N LEU A 79 5.05 -9.78 -0.14
CA LEU A 79 5.20 -11.19 0.19
C LEU A 79 6.60 -11.71 -0.12
N GLN A 80 7.18 -11.34 -1.25
CA GLN A 80 8.54 -11.70 -1.65
C GLN A 80 9.57 -11.14 -0.66
N ASN A 81 9.41 -9.87 -0.25
CA ASN A 81 10.28 -9.24 0.74
C ASN A 81 10.21 -9.98 2.09
N PHE A 82 9.01 -10.39 2.53
CA PHE A 82 8.87 -11.21 3.74
C PHE A 82 9.46 -12.61 3.60
N LYS A 83 9.26 -13.28 2.47
CA LYS A 83 9.82 -14.61 2.24
C LYS A 83 11.36 -14.57 2.27
N ASN A 84 11.93 -13.57 1.61
CA ASN A 84 13.36 -13.39 1.46
C ASN A 84 14.00 -12.74 2.71
N GLN A 85 13.20 -12.13 3.59
CA GLN A 85 13.68 -11.37 4.76
C GLN A 85 14.72 -10.30 4.37
N SER A 86 14.53 -9.72 3.19
CA SER A 86 15.46 -8.77 2.57
C SER A 86 14.71 -7.87 1.60
N VAL A 87 15.19 -6.63 1.48
CA VAL A 87 14.77 -5.62 0.49
C VAL A 87 15.90 -5.33 -0.50
N GLU A 88 16.89 -6.20 -0.59
CA GLU A 88 18.04 -6.06 -1.48
C GLU A 88 17.59 -6.06 -2.96
N GLY A 89 18.04 -5.07 -3.71
CA GLY A 89 17.60 -4.83 -5.09
C GLY A 89 16.38 -3.91 -5.24
N LEU A 90 15.69 -3.52 -4.16
CA LEU A 90 14.64 -2.49 -4.23
C LEU A 90 15.26 -1.09 -4.16
N SER A 91 14.82 -0.20 -5.04
CA SER A 91 15.17 1.21 -5.01
C SER A 91 14.24 1.99 -4.06
N LEU A 92 14.74 2.35 -2.87
CA LEU A 92 14.00 3.19 -1.91
C LEU A 92 13.53 4.51 -2.54
N THR A 93 14.37 5.10 -3.40
CA THR A 93 14.09 6.37 -4.08
C THR A 93 12.86 6.28 -4.98
N MET A 94 12.64 5.14 -5.65
CA MET A 94 11.45 4.93 -6.48
C MET A 94 10.16 4.99 -5.65
N PHE A 95 10.18 4.40 -4.45
CA PHE A 95 9.05 4.46 -3.53
C PHE A 95 8.82 5.86 -2.97
N ILE A 96 9.88 6.63 -2.68
CA ILE A 96 9.74 8.03 -2.27
C ILE A 96 9.07 8.86 -3.37
N PHE A 97 9.51 8.72 -4.63
CA PHE A 97 8.87 9.40 -5.76
C PHE A 97 7.42 8.94 -5.96
N SER A 98 7.14 7.64 -5.81
CA SER A 98 5.78 7.10 -5.83
C SER A 98 4.89 7.76 -4.78
N VAL A 99 5.38 7.91 -3.55
CA VAL A 99 4.63 8.53 -2.46
C VAL A 99 4.36 10.00 -2.74
N VAL A 100 5.38 10.76 -3.12
CA VAL A 100 5.22 12.19 -3.46
C VAL A 100 4.24 12.38 -4.63
N GLY A 101 4.36 11.56 -5.67
CA GLY A 101 3.47 11.61 -6.83
C GLY A 101 2.02 11.32 -6.46
N ASN A 102 1.77 10.22 -5.74
CA ASN A 102 0.42 9.84 -5.33
C ASN A 102 -0.20 10.85 -4.34
N LEU A 103 0.58 11.39 -3.40
CA LEU A 103 0.10 12.45 -2.49
C LEU A 103 -0.29 13.71 -3.26
N THR A 104 0.57 14.16 -4.17
CA THR A 104 0.31 15.36 -5.00
C THR A 104 -0.93 15.15 -5.88
N PHE A 105 -1.10 13.94 -6.42
CA PHE A 105 -2.25 13.59 -7.25
C PHE A 105 -3.57 13.51 -6.46
N CYS A 106 -3.57 12.90 -5.26
CA CYS A 106 -4.74 12.93 -4.39
C CYS A 106 -5.09 14.37 -4.00
N LEU A 107 -4.08 15.16 -3.64
CA LEU A 107 -4.27 16.56 -3.27
C LEU A 107 -4.83 17.39 -4.43
N SER A 108 -4.35 17.17 -5.66
CA SER A 108 -4.85 17.92 -6.82
C SER A 108 -6.34 17.69 -7.06
N ILE A 109 -6.83 16.45 -6.90
CA ILE A 109 -8.26 16.14 -7.01
C ILE A 109 -9.05 16.88 -5.91
N LEU A 110 -8.60 16.79 -4.65
CA LEU A 110 -9.30 17.41 -3.52
C LEU A 110 -9.31 18.94 -3.57
N LEU A 111 -8.28 19.56 -4.15
CA LEU A 111 -8.20 21.01 -4.33
C LEU A 111 -9.07 21.52 -5.48
N VAL A 112 -9.38 20.70 -6.47
CA VAL A 112 -10.21 21.11 -7.61
C VAL A 112 -11.68 21.23 -7.21
N SER A 113 -12.24 20.22 -6.55
CA SER A 113 -13.63 20.26 -6.09
C SER A 113 -13.91 19.17 -5.06
N LEU A 114 -14.75 19.50 -4.08
CA LEU A 114 -15.30 18.55 -3.10
C LEU A 114 -16.77 18.22 -3.41
N ASP A 115 -17.26 18.57 -4.60
CA ASP A 115 -18.59 18.18 -5.05
C ASP A 115 -18.73 16.63 -5.07
N PRO A 116 -19.81 16.05 -4.53
CA PRO A 116 -19.97 14.61 -4.46
C PRO A 116 -19.89 13.90 -5.81
N THR A 117 -20.41 14.49 -6.89
CA THR A 117 -20.33 13.93 -8.24
C THR A 117 -18.90 13.95 -8.75
N PHE A 118 -18.18 15.06 -8.57
CA PHE A 118 -16.78 15.17 -8.97
C PHE A 118 -15.90 14.18 -8.19
N LEU A 119 -16.10 14.06 -6.87
CA LEU A 119 -15.40 13.12 -6.02
C LEU A 119 -15.70 11.67 -6.42
N PHE A 120 -16.97 11.35 -6.71
CA PHE A 120 -17.36 10.02 -7.18
C PHE A 120 -16.71 9.68 -8.52
N ILE A 121 -16.71 10.64 -9.46
CA ILE A 121 -16.04 10.47 -10.74
C ILE A 121 -14.57 10.15 -10.51
N ASN A 122 -13.85 10.88 -9.65
CA ASN A 122 -12.42 10.66 -9.40
C ASN A 122 -12.13 9.56 -8.36
N TYR A 123 -13.15 8.91 -7.81
CA TYR A 123 -13.02 7.98 -6.69
C TYR A 123 -12.13 6.77 -6.97
N PRO A 124 -12.20 6.09 -8.15
CA PRO A 124 -11.30 4.98 -8.45
C PRO A 124 -9.81 5.37 -8.41
N TRP A 125 -9.50 6.58 -8.87
CA TRP A 125 -8.15 7.13 -8.88
C TRP A 125 -7.66 7.43 -7.46
N LEU A 126 -8.52 8.04 -6.63
CA LEU A 126 -8.23 8.26 -5.21
C LEU A 126 -7.98 6.96 -4.46
N LEU A 127 -8.79 5.92 -4.72
CA LEU A 127 -8.59 4.60 -4.11
C LEU A 127 -7.32 3.91 -4.60
N GLY A 128 -7.01 3.96 -5.90
CA GLY A 128 -5.79 3.40 -6.46
C GLY A 128 -4.53 4.06 -5.88
N SER A 129 -4.50 5.39 -5.85
CA SER A 129 -3.40 6.16 -5.27
C SER A 129 -3.29 5.99 -3.76
N GLY A 130 -4.41 6.04 -3.03
CA GLY A 130 -4.45 5.78 -1.60
C GLY A 130 -3.96 4.37 -1.26
N GLY A 131 -4.44 3.36 -2.00
CA GLY A 131 -4.02 1.96 -1.82
C GLY A 131 -2.53 1.78 -2.09
N THR A 132 -2.01 2.43 -3.15
CA THR A 132 -0.58 2.44 -3.45
C THR A 132 0.24 3.06 -2.32
N LEU A 133 -0.18 4.21 -1.78
CA LEU A 133 0.47 4.84 -0.62
C LEU A 133 0.54 3.88 0.57
N PHE A 134 -0.56 3.20 0.88
CA PHE A 134 -0.60 2.22 1.95
C PHE A 134 0.44 1.10 1.76
N PHE A 135 0.55 0.55 0.55
CA PHE A 135 1.55 -0.48 0.25
C PHE A 135 2.99 0.07 0.26
N ASP A 136 3.21 1.29 -0.22
CA ASP A 136 4.52 1.93 -0.21
C ASP A 136 5.02 2.15 1.23
N PHE A 137 4.14 2.58 2.16
CA PHE A 137 4.48 2.66 3.58
C PHE A 137 4.76 1.29 4.22
N THR A 138 4.05 0.25 3.79
CA THR A 138 4.33 -1.13 4.22
C THR A 138 5.74 -1.55 3.79
N ILE A 139 6.15 -1.21 2.57
CA ILE A 139 7.49 -1.51 2.05
C ILE A 139 8.55 -0.69 2.80
N PHE A 140 8.31 0.59 3.13
CA PHE A 140 9.21 1.36 4.00
C PHE A 140 9.38 0.74 5.38
N PHE A 141 8.31 0.21 5.96
CA PHE A 141 8.40 -0.54 7.21
C PHE A 141 9.30 -1.79 7.04
N GLN A 142 9.17 -2.53 5.95
CA GLN A 142 10.06 -3.65 5.63
C GLN A 142 11.53 -3.21 5.46
N PHE A 143 11.77 -2.05 4.81
CA PHE A 143 13.12 -1.47 4.70
C PHE A 143 13.73 -1.19 6.06
N TYR A 144 12.99 -0.56 6.97
CA TYR A 144 13.46 -0.28 8.33
C TYR A 144 13.75 -1.56 9.11
N MET A 145 12.83 -2.52 9.04
CA MET A 145 12.91 -3.80 9.74
C MET A 145 14.10 -4.64 9.30
N PHE A 146 14.28 -4.84 7.99
CA PHE A 146 15.34 -5.72 7.47
C PHE A 146 16.72 -5.04 7.40
N LYS A 147 16.78 -3.70 7.36
CA LYS A 147 18.05 -2.96 7.52
C LYS A 147 18.62 -3.12 8.93
N LYS A 148 17.76 -3.07 9.96
CA LYS A 148 18.17 -3.24 11.37
C LYS A 148 18.74 -4.63 11.69
N HIS A 149 18.37 -5.65 10.92
CA HIS A 149 18.92 -6.99 11.09
C HIS A 149 20.30 -7.20 10.45
N ARG A 150 20.85 -6.21 9.72
CA ARG A 150 22.19 -6.26 9.10
C ARG A 150 23.25 -5.39 9.80
N SER A 151 22.90 -4.65 10.85
CA SER A 151 23.81 -3.79 11.65
C SER A 151 24.00 -4.35 13.05
#